data_AF-A0A423J8Z0-F1
#
_entry.id   AF-A0A423J8Z0-F1
#
_cell.length_a   1.000
_cell.length_b   1.000
_cell.length_c   1.000
_cell.angle_alpha   90.00
_cell.angle_beta   90.00
_cell.angle_gamma   90.00
#
_symmetry.space_group_name_H-M   'P 1'
#
loop_
_entity.id
_entity.type
_entity.pdbx_description
1 polymer ?
#
loop_
_entity_poly.entity_id
_entity_poly.type
_entity_poly.pdbx_seq_one_letter_code
_entity_poly.pdbx_strand_id
1 'polypeptide(L)'
;MNTEPTFSRRLTSTYRRLLCAMSAVCLFNAGSPALADAVTLPDMLIGVTQGFLEFTVEDYLATSQTQGRYEIEVNQLDPRLRMPMCDKELTATLESPARPLGRVTVKVRCDGASPWTVFVPAQVRLFRDIVTTTRPLKRTGIIEPQDVTLRERDISLINQGFLTSVDQAIGQKLTRPMVADQVITLVHLEQAEVIRKGDQVVITARSGTLSVRMPGEALSNGGMSEQIRVKNLNSQRVIKAQVTAPGQVEVSM
;
A
#
# COMPACT_ATOMS: atom_id res chain seq x y z
N MET A 1 -7.25 53.56 112.36
CA MET A 1 -6.87 54.96 112.07
C MET A 1 -7.24 55.24 110.62
N ASN A 2 -8.25 56.07 110.45
CA ASN A 2 -8.78 56.51 109.16
C ASN A 2 -7.80 57.48 108.51
N THR A 3 -7.56 57.35 107.21
CA THR A 3 -7.60 58.49 106.26
C THR A 3 -7.58 57.97 104.82
N GLU A 4 -8.66 58.34 104.14
CA GLU A 4 -9.05 58.26 102.73
C GLU A 4 -8.21 59.22 101.83
N PRO A 5 -8.42 59.29 100.50
CA PRO A 5 -7.40 59.08 99.48
C PRO A 5 -7.25 60.28 98.51
N THR A 6 -7.01 60.00 97.21
CA THR A 6 -7.11 60.85 95.99
C THR A 6 -5.95 61.79 95.62
N PHE A 7 -5.37 61.61 94.42
CA PHE A 7 -5.67 62.48 93.27
C PHE A 7 -5.20 61.90 91.91
N SER A 8 -6.01 62.23 90.90
CA SER A 8 -6.06 61.84 89.49
C SER A 8 -4.84 62.13 88.60
N ARG A 9 -4.80 61.51 87.40
CA ARG A 9 -4.71 62.23 86.10
C ARG A 9 -4.96 61.36 84.84
N ARG A 10 -5.98 61.79 84.06
CA ARG A 10 -6.12 61.91 82.58
C ARG A 10 -6.15 60.63 81.71
N LEU A 11 -7.28 60.29 81.06
CA LEU A 11 -7.77 60.78 79.74
C LEU A 11 -6.67 60.67 78.66
N THR A 12 -6.78 59.88 77.58
CA THR A 12 -7.73 60.00 76.47
C THR A 12 -7.62 58.79 75.52
N SER A 13 -8.74 58.27 75.00
CA SER A 13 -9.15 58.33 73.59
C SER A 13 -8.01 58.23 72.57
N THR A 14 -7.96 57.15 71.78
CA THR A 14 -8.27 57.20 70.35
C THR A 14 -8.16 55.83 69.70
N TYR A 15 -9.33 55.23 69.54
CA TYR A 15 -9.60 54.03 68.76
C TYR A 15 -9.81 54.47 67.30
N ARG A 16 -8.75 54.65 66.51
CA ARG A 16 -8.87 54.75 65.04
C ARG A 16 -7.50 54.75 64.39
N ARG A 17 -7.35 53.90 63.38
CA ARG A 17 -6.26 53.85 62.39
C ARG A 17 -5.02 53.09 62.86
N LEU A 18 -4.99 51.79 62.59
CA LEU A 18 -3.80 51.05 62.14
C LEU A 18 -4.21 49.60 61.82
N LEU A 19 -5.15 49.49 60.88
CA LEU A 19 -5.62 48.25 60.26
C LEU A 19 -5.18 48.32 58.79
N CYS A 20 -3.87 48.25 58.52
CA CYS A 20 -3.36 48.20 57.12
C CYS A 20 -1.87 47.84 56.94
N ALA A 21 -1.19 47.26 57.93
CA ALA A 21 0.21 46.87 57.73
C ALA A 21 0.55 45.67 58.61
N MET A 22 0.45 44.46 58.04
CA MET A 22 1.26 43.25 58.34
C MET A 22 0.69 42.05 57.55
N SER A 23 0.50 42.24 56.24
CA SER A 23 0.25 41.19 55.25
C SER A 23 1.43 41.18 54.26
N ALA A 24 2.63 40.95 54.77
CA ALA A 24 3.88 41.00 54.00
C ALA A 24 4.87 39.88 54.40
N VAL A 25 4.35 38.69 54.70
CA VAL A 25 5.13 37.46 54.87
C VAL A 25 4.32 36.34 54.25
N CYS A 26 4.68 35.89 53.04
CA CYS A 26 4.27 34.63 52.35
C CYS A 26 4.22 34.74 50.80
N LEU A 27 5.09 35.52 50.15
CA LEU A 27 5.23 35.49 48.69
C LEU A 27 6.70 35.54 48.25
N PHE A 28 7.52 34.59 48.72
CA PHE A 28 8.83 34.29 48.13
C PHE A 28 9.17 32.81 48.36
N ASN A 29 8.30 31.92 47.89
CA ASN A 29 8.74 30.57 47.52
C ASN A 29 8.91 30.59 46.00
N ALA A 30 10.11 30.91 45.55
CA ALA A 30 10.51 30.69 44.16
C ALA A 30 10.59 29.17 43.96
N GLY A 31 9.47 28.56 43.56
CA GLY A 31 9.49 27.20 43.04
C GLY A 31 10.40 27.19 41.83
N SER A 32 11.51 26.46 41.91
CA SER A 32 12.35 26.21 40.76
C SER A 32 11.47 25.60 39.65
N PRO A 33 11.50 26.13 38.41
CA PRO A 33 10.80 25.46 37.32
C PRO A 33 11.45 24.08 37.18
N ALA A 34 10.68 23.02 37.40
CA ALA A 34 11.07 21.70 36.97
C ALA A 34 11.29 21.79 35.46
N LEU A 35 12.55 21.70 35.01
CA LEU A 35 12.85 21.48 33.61
C LEU A 35 12.25 20.12 33.28
N ALA A 36 11.09 20.12 32.63
CA ALA A 36 10.57 18.92 32.01
C ALA A 36 11.66 18.42 31.07
N ASP A 37 12.16 17.21 31.31
CA ASP A 37 13.05 16.55 30.36
C ASP A 37 12.33 16.54 29.01
N ALA A 38 12.87 17.29 28.06
CA ALA A 38 12.32 17.34 26.73
C ALA A 38 12.67 16.01 26.06
N VAL A 39 11.68 15.13 25.97
CA VAL A 39 11.80 13.78 25.40
C VAL A 39 10.94 13.72 24.15
N THR A 40 11.44 13.12 23.08
CA THR A 40 10.59 12.80 21.93
C THR A 40 9.59 11.72 22.32
N LEU A 41 8.30 12.05 22.22
CA LEU A 41 7.21 11.14 22.54
C LEU A 41 7.01 10.12 21.39
N PRO A 42 6.62 8.88 21.70
CA PRO A 42 6.26 7.88 20.69
C PRO A 42 5.27 8.38 19.64
N ASP A 43 4.30 9.22 20.02
CA ASP A 43 3.30 9.79 19.10
C ASP A 43 3.92 10.69 18.01
N MET A 44 5.00 11.41 18.34
CA MET A 44 5.73 12.21 17.36
C MET A 44 6.39 11.32 16.30
N LEU A 45 6.97 10.19 16.73
CA LEU A 45 7.61 9.23 15.82
C LEU A 45 6.58 8.59 14.89
N ILE A 46 5.39 8.28 15.41
CA ILE A 46 4.27 7.77 14.62
C ILE A 46 3.85 8.79 13.57
N GLY A 47 3.67 10.07 13.95
CA GLY A 47 3.29 11.13 13.02
C GLY A 47 4.31 11.36 11.91
N VAL A 48 5.61 11.41 12.25
CA VAL A 48 6.69 11.55 11.26
C VAL A 48 6.75 10.35 10.32
N THR A 49 6.58 9.14 10.86
CA THR A 49 6.56 7.91 10.07
C THR A 49 5.37 7.89 9.12
N GLN A 50 4.19 8.29 9.60
CA GLN A 50 2.98 8.34 8.78
C GLN A 50 3.13 9.33 7.62
N GLY A 51 3.54 10.57 7.88
CA GLY A 51 3.72 11.56 6.82
C GLY A 51 4.79 11.17 5.80
N PHE A 52 5.88 10.54 6.24
CA PHE A 52 6.90 9.98 5.34
C PHE A 52 6.32 8.87 4.44
N LEU A 53 5.54 7.95 5.01
CA LEU A 53 4.93 6.85 4.26
C LEU A 53 3.87 7.35 3.29
N GLU A 54 3.04 8.32 3.66
CA GLU A 54 2.05 8.94 2.76
C GLU A 54 2.73 9.48 1.51
N PHE A 55 3.75 10.32 1.67
CA PHE A 55 4.54 10.86 0.56
C PHE A 55 5.20 9.75 -0.29
N THR A 56 5.84 8.78 0.36
CA THR A 56 6.59 7.73 -0.34
C THR A 56 5.68 6.78 -1.12
N VAL A 57 4.50 6.47 -0.57
CA VAL A 57 3.49 5.63 -1.25
C VAL A 57 2.90 6.38 -2.44
N GLU A 58 2.56 7.65 -2.30
CA GLU A 58 2.06 8.46 -3.42
C GLU A 58 3.06 8.55 -4.58
N ASP A 59 4.33 8.84 -4.27
CA ASP A 59 5.41 8.87 -5.27
C ASP A 59 5.59 7.52 -5.98
N TYR A 60 5.53 6.42 -5.23
CA TYR A 60 5.60 5.07 -5.78
C TYR A 60 4.42 4.76 -6.71
N LEU A 61 3.20 5.12 -6.31
CA LEU A 61 1.99 4.90 -7.12
C LEU A 61 2.02 5.74 -8.41
N ALA A 62 2.48 6.99 -8.33
CA ALA A 62 2.66 7.85 -9.49
C ALA A 62 3.71 7.29 -10.47
N THR A 63 4.88 6.90 -9.97
CA THR A 63 5.98 6.38 -10.77
C THR A 63 5.65 5.03 -11.42
N SER A 64 4.94 4.17 -10.69
CA SER A 64 4.54 2.85 -11.19
C SER A 64 3.25 2.84 -12.00
N GLN A 65 2.58 3.99 -12.17
CA GLN A 65 1.26 4.11 -12.81
C GLN A 65 0.22 3.17 -12.19
N THR A 66 0.33 2.94 -10.88
CA THR A 66 -0.55 2.04 -10.12
C THR A 66 -1.64 2.88 -9.47
N GLN A 67 -2.91 2.61 -9.79
CA GLN A 67 -4.06 3.29 -9.19
C GLN A 67 -4.72 2.42 -8.14
N GLY A 68 -4.89 2.88 -6.92
CA GLY A 68 -5.60 2.12 -5.90
C GLY A 68 -5.81 2.92 -4.63
N ARG A 69 -6.69 2.40 -3.78
CA ARG A 69 -6.87 2.92 -2.42
C ARG A 69 -5.80 2.32 -1.54
N TYR A 70 -5.05 3.13 -0.80
CA TYR A 70 -4.08 2.65 0.18
C TYR A 70 -4.56 2.95 1.60
N GLU A 71 -4.05 2.17 2.54
CA GLU A 71 -4.26 2.36 3.97
C GLU A 71 -2.92 2.15 4.66
N ILE A 72 -2.53 3.09 5.52
CA ILE A 72 -1.28 3.06 6.27
C ILE A 72 -1.63 2.88 7.74
N GLU A 73 -1.07 1.84 8.35
CA GLU A 73 -1.21 1.53 9.77
C GLU A 73 0.19 1.50 10.37
N VAL A 74 0.55 2.51 11.15
CA VAL A 74 1.83 2.54 11.87
C VAL A 74 1.66 1.79 13.20
N ASN A 75 2.56 0.85 13.49
CA ASN A 75 2.45 0.06 14.70
C ASN A 75 2.71 0.93 15.94
N GLN A 76 2.03 0.61 17.04
CA GLN A 76 2.35 1.22 18.32
C GLN A 76 3.79 0.89 18.75
N LEU A 77 4.49 1.91 19.22
CA LEU A 77 5.83 1.80 19.79
C LEU A 77 5.75 1.55 21.29
N ASP A 78 6.80 0.96 21.90
CA ASP A 78 6.84 0.74 23.35
C ASP A 78 6.68 2.09 24.07
N PRO A 79 5.63 2.28 24.92
CA PRO A 79 5.41 3.53 25.63
C PRO A 79 6.55 3.93 26.58
N ARG A 80 7.49 3.02 26.87
CA ARG A 80 8.68 3.26 27.68
C ARG A 80 9.88 3.72 26.86
N LEU A 81 9.76 3.75 25.54
CA LEU A 81 10.80 4.30 24.68
C LEU A 81 10.96 5.79 25.03
N ARG A 82 12.15 6.17 25.49
CA ARG A 82 12.53 7.54 25.83
C ARG A 82 13.80 7.86 25.06
N MET A 83 13.74 8.87 24.21
CA MET A 83 14.87 9.34 23.42
C MET A 83 15.06 10.83 23.72
N PRO A 84 16.31 11.32 23.73
CA PRO A 84 16.58 12.74 23.89
C PRO A 84 15.78 13.56 22.87
N MET A 85 15.24 14.73 23.25
CA MET A 85 14.65 15.64 22.27
C MET A 85 15.66 15.94 21.17
N CYS A 86 15.20 15.85 19.91
CA CYS A 86 16.00 16.27 18.78
C CYS A 86 15.92 17.79 18.62
N ASP A 87 17.06 18.46 18.54
CA ASP A 87 17.20 19.89 18.23
C ASP A 87 17.08 20.18 16.71
N LYS A 88 16.96 19.14 15.89
CA LYS A 88 16.80 19.22 14.43
C LYS A 88 15.58 18.44 13.96
N GLU A 89 15.19 18.66 12.70
CA GLU A 89 14.17 17.84 12.05
C GLU A 89 14.58 16.38 11.95
N LEU A 90 13.62 15.48 12.20
CA LEU A 90 13.83 14.05 12.14
C LEU A 90 13.94 13.59 10.68
N THR A 91 14.96 12.80 10.38
CA THR A 91 15.11 12.18 9.05
C THR A 91 14.44 10.82 9.05
N ALA A 92 13.41 10.64 8.23
CA ALA A 92 12.76 9.35 8.00
C ALA A 92 13.21 8.76 6.66
N THR A 93 13.50 7.45 6.66
CA THR A 93 13.90 6.70 5.46
C THR A 93 13.30 5.31 5.49
N LEU A 94 12.96 4.76 4.33
CA LEU A 94 12.49 3.38 4.21
C LEU A 94 13.69 2.44 4.35
N GLU A 95 13.70 1.61 5.40
CA GLU A 95 14.79 0.66 5.66
C GLU A 95 14.56 -0.65 4.91
N SER A 96 13.35 -1.21 5.02
CA SER A 96 13.00 -2.47 4.40
C SER A 96 11.49 -2.68 4.33
N PRO A 97 10.96 -3.30 3.27
CA PRO A 97 11.62 -3.58 1.99
C PRO A 97 11.80 -2.30 1.15
N ALA A 98 12.50 -2.38 0.01
CA ALA A 98 12.70 -1.24 -0.90
C ALA A 98 11.39 -0.69 -1.50
N ARG A 99 10.32 -1.50 -1.52
CA ARG A 99 8.99 -1.10 -1.95
C ARG A 99 8.18 -0.64 -0.74
N PRO A 100 7.44 0.49 -0.80
CA PRO A 100 6.68 1.00 0.34
C PRO A 100 5.33 0.28 0.51
N LEU A 101 5.25 -1.02 0.22
CA LEU A 101 4.02 -1.81 0.27
C LEU A 101 4.18 -3.02 1.19
N GLY A 102 3.10 -3.39 1.87
CA GLY A 102 3.07 -4.53 2.78
C GLY A 102 3.65 -4.17 4.14
N ARG A 103 4.41 -5.08 4.72
CA ARG A 103 5.11 -4.85 6.00
C ARG A 103 6.36 -4.02 5.73
N VAL A 104 6.39 -2.79 6.20
CA VAL A 104 7.50 -1.86 6.01
C VAL A 104 8.12 -1.46 7.35
N THR A 105 9.39 -1.11 7.33
CA THR A 105 10.12 -0.56 8.48
C THR A 105 10.72 0.76 8.08
N VAL A 106 10.35 1.81 8.80
CA VAL A 106 10.88 3.16 8.60
C VAL A 106 11.96 3.41 9.65
N LYS A 107 13.14 3.80 9.19
CA LYS A 107 14.23 4.25 10.05
C LYS A 107 14.07 5.76 10.26
N VAL A 108 13.82 6.14 11.50
CA VAL A 108 13.75 7.54 11.95
C VAL A 108 15.02 7.87 12.71
N ARG A 109 15.71 8.94 12.32
CA ARG A 109 17.00 9.34 12.86
C ARG A 109 17.01 10.81 13.25
N CYS A 110 17.64 11.11 14.38
CA CYS A 110 18.01 12.45 14.80
C CYS A 110 19.52 12.68 14.62
N ASP A 111 19.88 13.79 13.98
CA ASP A 111 21.27 14.24 13.74
C ASP A 111 21.65 15.47 14.57
N GLY A 112 20.92 15.66 15.66
CA GLY A 112 21.09 16.73 16.60
C GLY A 112 22.34 16.59 17.47
N ALA A 113 22.38 17.37 18.55
CA ALA A 113 23.40 17.30 19.57
C ALA A 113 23.45 15.93 20.28
N SER A 114 22.31 15.24 20.36
CA SER A 114 22.19 13.88 20.90
C SER A 114 21.63 12.94 19.82
N PRO A 115 22.48 12.33 18.99
CA PRO A 115 22.02 11.50 17.88
C PRO A 115 21.44 10.17 18.36
N TRP A 116 20.36 9.76 17.71
CA TRP A 116 19.72 8.47 17.97
C TRP A 116 18.99 7.98 16.73
N THR A 117 18.66 6.69 16.71
CA THR A 117 17.93 6.05 15.61
C THR A 117 16.92 5.07 16.18
N VAL A 118 15.73 5.05 15.59
CA VAL A 118 14.64 4.14 15.93
C VAL A 118 14.05 3.56 14.66
N PHE A 119 13.67 2.28 14.73
CA PHE A 119 12.98 1.58 13.66
C PHE A 119 11.50 1.48 14.00
N VAL A 120 10.67 2.08 13.17
CA VAL A 120 9.22 2.11 13.35
C VAL A 120 8.60 1.15 12.32
N PRO A 121 8.07 0.00 12.76
CA PRO A 121 7.36 -0.90 11.87
C PRO A 121 5.97 -0.33 11.52
N ALA A 122 5.57 -0.51 10.27
CA ALA A 122 4.25 -0.12 9.79
C ALA A 122 3.74 -1.15 8.75
N GLN A 123 2.45 -1.09 8.48
CA GLN A 123 1.77 -1.87 7.46
C GLN A 123 1.13 -0.92 6.45
N VAL A 124 1.47 -1.10 5.18
CA VAL A 124 0.85 -0.39 4.06
C VAL A 124 0.04 -1.39 3.26
N ARG A 125 -1.29 -1.29 3.32
CA ARG A 125 -2.22 -2.08 2.49
C ARG A 125 -2.54 -1.30 1.23
N LEU A 126 -2.59 -1.98 0.09
CA LEU A 126 -2.95 -1.38 -1.19
C LEU A 126 -4.07 -2.19 -1.79
N PHE A 127 -5.23 -1.57 -1.91
CA PHE A 127 -6.45 -2.16 -2.43
C PHE A 127 -6.63 -1.78 -3.90
N ARG A 128 -6.85 -2.80 -4.74
CA ARG A 128 -7.16 -2.64 -6.16
C ARG A 128 -8.21 -3.64 -6.59
N ASP A 129 -8.98 -3.24 -7.59
CA ASP A 129 -9.82 -4.17 -8.34
C ASP A 129 -8.95 -5.09 -9.20
N ILE A 130 -8.95 -6.37 -8.86
CA ILE A 130 -8.20 -7.40 -9.56
C ILE A 130 -9.10 -8.58 -9.90
N VAL A 131 -8.67 -9.38 -10.88
CA VAL A 131 -9.44 -10.53 -11.33
C VAL A 131 -9.44 -11.63 -10.28
N THR A 132 -10.64 -12.03 -9.88
CA THR A 132 -10.93 -13.14 -8.96
C THR A 132 -11.87 -14.14 -9.59
N THR A 133 -11.82 -15.39 -9.12
CA THR A 133 -12.74 -16.45 -9.55
C THR A 133 -14.12 -16.28 -8.92
N THR A 134 -15.19 -16.55 -9.68
CA THR A 134 -16.58 -16.54 -9.19
C THR A 134 -17.03 -17.90 -8.65
N ARG A 135 -16.40 -18.98 -9.14
CA ARG A 135 -16.71 -20.38 -8.78
C ARG A 135 -15.43 -21.22 -8.74
N PRO A 136 -15.46 -22.44 -8.16
CA PRO A 136 -14.33 -23.34 -8.22
C PRO A 136 -14.01 -23.75 -9.67
N LEU A 137 -12.73 -23.66 -10.04
CA LEU A 137 -12.24 -24.01 -11.38
C LEU A 137 -11.26 -25.18 -11.30
N LYS A 138 -11.37 -26.11 -12.24
CA LYS A 138 -10.51 -27.29 -12.31
C LYS A 138 -9.19 -26.94 -12.99
N ARG A 139 -8.15 -27.70 -12.65
CA ARG A 139 -6.88 -27.69 -13.40
C ARG A 139 -7.15 -27.95 -14.88
N THR A 140 -6.39 -27.31 -15.76
CA THR A 140 -6.53 -27.39 -17.23
C THR A 140 -7.84 -26.85 -17.81
N GLY A 141 -8.74 -26.31 -16.97
CA GLY A 141 -9.94 -25.62 -17.45
C GLY A 141 -9.58 -24.33 -18.18
N ILE A 142 -10.34 -24.00 -19.22
CA ILE A 142 -10.28 -22.71 -19.91
C ILE A 142 -11.19 -21.75 -19.14
N ILE A 143 -10.70 -20.54 -18.89
CA ILE A 143 -11.45 -19.50 -18.19
C ILE A 143 -12.50 -18.89 -19.13
N GLU A 144 -13.76 -18.98 -18.74
CA GLU A 144 -14.88 -18.34 -19.43
C GLU A 144 -15.23 -16.98 -18.78
N PRO A 145 -15.93 -16.08 -19.49
CA PRO A 145 -16.32 -14.78 -18.94
C PRO A 145 -17.13 -14.85 -17.63
N GLN A 146 -17.89 -15.93 -17.44
CA GLN A 146 -18.70 -16.17 -16.23
C GLN A 146 -17.88 -16.62 -15.01
N ASP A 147 -16.63 -17.06 -15.23
CA ASP A 147 -15.77 -17.63 -14.19
C ASP A 147 -15.00 -16.58 -13.40
N VAL A 148 -15.00 -15.34 -13.88
CA VAL A 148 -14.10 -14.29 -13.42
C VAL A 148 -14.83 -12.97 -13.22
N THR A 149 -14.37 -12.22 -12.25
CA THR A 149 -14.93 -10.90 -11.92
C THR A 149 -13.86 -10.03 -11.26
N LEU A 150 -13.98 -8.71 -11.40
CA LEU A 150 -13.14 -7.77 -10.69
C LEU A 150 -13.66 -7.59 -9.26
N ARG A 151 -12.77 -7.74 -8.28
CA ARG A 151 -13.07 -7.43 -6.89
C ARG A 151 -11.91 -6.70 -6.23
N GLU A 152 -12.24 -5.76 -5.37
CA GLU A 152 -11.25 -5.05 -4.56
C GLU A 152 -10.57 -6.04 -3.61
N ARG A 153 -9.25 -6.16 -3.72
CA ARG A 153 -8.41 -7.01 -2.87
C ARG A 153 -7.12 -6.31 -2.51
N ASP A 154 -6.58 -6.67 -1.36
CA ASP A 154 -5.26 -6.23 -0.93
C ASP A 154 -4.18 -6.90 -1.79
N ILE A 155 -3.47 -6.09 -2.56
CA ILE A 155 -2.36 -6.51 -3.42
C ILE A 155 -0.99 -6.28 -2.78
N SER A 156 -0.94 -5.72 -1.57
CA SER A 156 0.32 -5.37 -0.89
C SER A 156 1.26 -6.56 -0.68
N LEU A 157 0.71 -7.77 -0.59
CA LEU A 157 1.45 -9.02 -0.40
C LEU A 157 1.58 -9.85 -1.70
N ILE A 158 0.99 -9.41 -2.82
CA ILE A 158 0.96 -10.18 -4.07
C ILE A 158 2.20 -9.85 -4.91
N ASN A 159 3.18 -10.76 -4.90
CA ASN A 159 4.43 -10.60 -5.65
C ASN A 159 4.43 -11.25 -7.04
N GLN A 160 3.49 -12.16 -7.32
CA GLN A 160 3.48 -13.01 -8.53
C GLN A 160 2.81 -12.34 -9.75
N GLY A 161 2.56 -11.03 -9.67
CA GLY A 161 1.73 -10.30 -10.62
C GLY A 161 0.23 -10.60 -10.45
N PHE A 162 -0.61 -9.67 -10.90
CA PHE A 162 -2.06 -9.76 -10.85
C PHE A 162 -2.65 -9.23 -12.16
N LEU A 163 -3.88 -9.63 -12.46
CA LEU A 163 -4.61 -9.14 -13.61
C LEU A 163 -5.53 -7.99 -13.19
N THR A 164 -5.53 -6.92 -13.97
CA THR A 164 -6.40 -5.74 -13.78
C THR A 164 -7.57 -5.70 -14.75
N SER A 165 -7.59 -6.57 -15.76
CA SER A 165 -8.71 -6.72 -16.69
C SER A 165 -9.08 -8.19 -16.83
N VAL A 166 -10.39 -8.44 -16.88
CA VAL A 166 -10.98 -9.78 -17.07
C VAL A 166 -10.59 -10.37 -18.43
N ASP A 167 -10.42 -9.53 -19.46
CA ASP A 167 -10.03 -9.96 -20.80
C ASP A 167 -8.65 -10.64 -20.84
N GLN A 168 -7.79 -10.34 -19.87
CA GLN A 168 -6.47 -10.97 -19.75
C GLN A 168 -6.57 -12.40 -19.22
N ALA A 169 -7.65 -12.74 -18.51
CA ALA A 169 -7.89 -14.07 -17.97
C ALA A 169 -8.69 -14.96 -18.94
N ILE A 170 -9.65 -14.39 -19.66
CA ILE A 170 -10.54 -15.14 -20.55
C ILE A 170 -9.73 -15.88 -21.63
N GLY A 171 -10.07 -17.14 -21.86
CA GLY A 171 -9.40 -17.98 -22.86
C GLY A 171 -8.03 -18.53 -22.42
N GLN A 172 -7.54 -18.14 -21.25
CA GLN A 172 -6.36 -18.76 -20.65
C GLN A 172 -6.71 -20.11 -20.01
N LYS A 173 -5.73 -21.01 -19.96
CA LYS A 173 -5.82 -22.32 -19.31
C LYS A 173 -5.25 -22.22 -17.89
N LEU A 174 -5.93 -22.86 -16.93
CA LEU A 174 -5.44 -22.93 -15.56
C LEU A 174 -4.36 -24.00 -15.38
N THR A 175 -3.26 -23.64 -14.72
CA THR A 175 -2.16 -24.57 -14.39
C THR A 175 -2.44 -25.40 -13.14
N ARG A 176 -3.31 -24.91 -12.25
CA ARG A 176 -3.71 -25.51 -10.97
C ARG A 176 -5.19 -25.23 -10.66
N PRO A 177 -5.86 -26.08 -9.85
CA PRO A 177 -7.24 -25.81 -9.46
C PRO A 177 -7.33 -24.56 -8.59
N MET A 178 -8.47 -23.86 -8.66
CA MET A 178 -8.75 -22.65 -7.89
C MET A 178 -10.10 -22.77 -7.21
N VAL A 179 -10.23 -22.19 -6.01
CA VAL A 179 -11.50 -22.08 -5.30
C VAL A 179 -12.24 -20.81 -5.71
N ALA A 180 -13.50 -20.66 -5.31
CA ALA A 180 -14.21 -19.40 -5.50
C ALA A 180 -13.52 -18.27 -4.71
N ASP A 181 -13.66 -17.04 -5.20
CA ASP A 181 -13.16 -15.81 -4.58
C ASP A 181 -11.63 -15.74 -4.43
N GLN A 182 -10.91 -16.57 -5.19
CA GLN A 182 -9.46 -16.60 -5.20
C GLN A 182 -8.91 -15.65 -6.28
N VAL A 183 -7.84 -14.93 -5.95
CA VAL A 183 -7.16 -14.03 -6.88
C VAL A 183 -6.42 -14.83 -7.95
N ILE A 184 -6.64 -14.47 -9.22
CA ILE A 184 -5.89 -15.02 -10.35
C ILE A 184 -4.60 -14.22 -10.53
N THR A 185 -3.48 -14.91 -10.40
CA THR A 185 -2.12 -14.38 -10.65
C THR A 185 -1.53 -15.02 -11.90
N LEU A 186 -0.50 -14.40 -12.49
CA LEU A 186 0.08 -14.84 -13.77
C LEU A 186 0.57 -16.30 -13.74
N VAL A 187 1.04 -16.79 -12.59
CA VAL A 187 1.49 -18.18 -12.43
C VAL A 187 0.36 -19.21 -12.42
N HIS A 188 -0.90 -18.79 -12.28
CA HIS A 188 -2.06 -19.67 -12.42
C HIS A 188 -2.44 -19.89 -13.88
N LEU A 189 -1.90 -19.10 -14.80
CA LEU A 189 -2.33 -19.03 -16.19
C LEU A 189 -1.27 -19.60 -17.12
N GLU A 190 -1.75 -20.29 -18.13
CA GLU A 190 -0.99 -20.78 -19.27
C GLU A 190 -1.83 -20.53 -20.51
N GLN A 191 -1.22 -20.19 -21.63
CA GLN A 191 -1.96 -19.98 -22.87
C GLN A 191 -2.67 -21.27 -23.29
N ALA A 192 -3.98 -21.20 -23.50
CA ALA A 192 -4.73 -22.36 -23.97
C ALA A 192 -4.40 -22.60 -25.44
N GLU A 193 -3.95 -23.82 -25.76
CA GLU A 193 -3.80 -24.25 -27.15
C GLU A 193 -5.20 -24.39 -27.78
N VAL A 194 -5.52 -23.52 -28.73
CA VAL A 194 -6.77 -23.56 -29.49
C VAL A 194 -6.63 -24.31 -30.82
N ILE A 195 -5.40 -24.49 -31.27
CA ILE A 195 -5.02 -25.22 -32.48
C ILE A 195 -3.89 -26.16 -32.10
N ARG A 196 -4.03 -27.44 -32.45
CA ARG A 196 -3.01 -28.46 -32.27
C ARG A 196 -2.31 -28.74 -33.60
N LYS A 197 -1.08 -29.24 -33.51
CA LYS A 197 -0.35 -29.75 -34.67
C LYS A 197 -1.16 -30.86 -35.36
N GLY A 198 -1.34 -30.73 -36.67
CA GLY A 198 -2.13 -31.61 -37.52
C GLY A 198 -3.57 -31.16 -37.71
N ASP A 199 -4.05 -30.15 -36.96
CA ASP A 199 -5.40 -29.64 -37.14
C ASP A 199 -5.54 -28.96 -38.51
N GLN A 200 -6.70 -29.17 -39.12
CA GLN A 200 -7.06 -28.48 -40.35
C GLN A 200 -7.58 -27.09 -40.02
N VAL A 201 -6.95 -26.07 -40.62
CA VAL A 201 -7.21 -24.67 -40.32
C VAL A 201 -7.57 -23.90 -41.59
N VAL A 202 -8.32 -22.81 -41.43
CA VAL A 202 -8.60 -21.86 -42.51
C VAL A 202 -7.63 -20.70 -42.40
N ILE A 203 -6.77 -20.55 -43.41
CA ILE A 203 -5.87 -19.41 -43.57
C ILE A 203 -6.66 -18.27 -44.21
N THR A 204 -6.77 -17.16 -43.51
CA THR A 204 -7.31 -15.90 -44.04
C THR A 204 -6.15 -14.94 -44.31
N ALA A 205 -6.02 -14.46 -45.54
CA ALA A 205 -5.06 -13.43 -45.90
C ALA A 205 -5.83 -12.15 -46.23
N ARG A 206 -5.47 -11.04 -45.57
CA ARG A 206 -6.16 -9.75 -45.73
C ARG A 206 -5.19 -8.68 -46.24
N SER A 207 -5.61 -7.96 -47.28
CA SER A 207 -4.89 -6.78 -47.79
C SER A 207 -5.90 -5.73 -48.23
N GLY A 208 -6.01 -4.62 -47.47
CA GLY A 208 -7.03 -3.60 -47.69
C GLY A 208 -8.45 -4.18 -47.66
N THR A 209 -9.16 -4.11 -48.78
CA THR A 209 -10.52 -4.65 -48.95
C THR A 209 -10.55 -6.11 -49.44
N LEU A 210 -9.39 -6.70 -49.81
CA LEU A 210 -9.30 -8.08 -50.30
C LEU A 210 -9.11 -9.06 -49.13
N SER A 211 -9.92 -10.11 -49.10
CA SER A 211 -9.82 -11.23 -48.14
C SER A 211 -9.85 -12.57 -48.87
N VAL A 212 -8.75 -13.32 -48.80
CA VAL A 212 -8.61 -14.65 -49.42
C VAL A 212 -8.61 -15.72 -48.33
N ARG A 213 -9.42 -16.77 -48.50
CA ARG A 213 -9.47 -17.93 -47.60
C ARG A 213 -8.92 -19.17 -48.28
N MET A 214 -8.03 -19.89 -47.60
CA MET A 214 -7.38 -21.09 -48.11
C MET A 214 -7.32 -22.17 -47.03
N PRO A 215 -7.49 -23.46 -47.39
CA PRO A 215 -7.30 -24.54 -46.44
C PRO A 215 -5.80 -24.72 -46.11
N GLY A 216 -5.52 -25.00 -44.84
CA GLY A 216 -4.18 -25.26 -44.33
C GLY A 216 -4.16 -26.34 -43.26
N GLU A 217 -2.96 -26.78 -42.90
CA GLU A 217 -2.70 -27.73 -41.83
C GLU A 217 -1.70 -27.11 -40.84
N ALA A 218 -2.04 -27.11 -39.55
CA ALA A 218 -1.16 -26.56 -38.52
C ALA A 218 0.06 -27.46 -38.29
N LEU A 219 1.26 -26.90 -38.34
CA LEU A 219 2.52 -27.64 -38.11
C LEU A 219 3.05 -27.49 -36.67
N SER A 220 2.44 -26.61 -35.89
CA SER A 220 2.73 -26.33 -34.49
C SER A 220 1.43 -26.16 -33.72
N ASN A 221 1.44 -26.42 -32.41
CA ASN A 221 0.37 -25.98 -31.53
C ASN A 221 0.40 -24.45 -31.43
N GLY A 222 -0.74 -23.83 -31.10
CA GLY A 222 -0.78 -22.43 -30.72
C GLY A 222 -2.07 -22.02 -30.03
N GLY A 223 -1.96 -21.02 -29.17
CA GLY A 223 -3.08 -20.36 -28.53
C GLY A 223 -3.55 -19.10 -29.25
N MET A 224 -4.58 -18.45 -28.71
CA MET A 224 -5.11 -17.19 -29.26
C MET A 224 -4.01 -16.14 -29.44
N SER A 225 -4.02 -15.46 -30.58
CA SER A 225 -3.06 -14.41 -30.95
C SER A 225 -1.60 -14.86 -31.08
N GLU A 226 -1.31 -16.15 -30.98
CA GLU A 226 0.04 -16.71 -31.17
C GLU A 226 0.35 -16.90 -32.67
N GLN A 227 1.62 -16.77 -33.05
CA GLN A 227 2.06 -17.02 -34.43
C GLN A 227 2.51 -18.49 -34.60
N ILE A 228 1.79 -19.25 -35.41
CA ILE A 228 2.08 -20.65 -35.70
C ILE A 228 2.52 -20.87 -37.15
N ARG A 229 3.23 -21.98 -37.39
CA ARG A 229 3.55 -22.44 -38.75
C ARG A 229 2.38 -23.25 -39.30
N VAL A 230 1.94 -22.90 -40.50
CA VAL A 230 0.84 -23.57 -41.19
C VAL A 230 1.27 -23.93 -42.60
N LYS A 231 0.96 -25.15 -43.04
CA LYS A 231 1.16 -25.60 -44.41
C LYS A 231 -0.10 -25.30 -45.21
N ASN A 232 0.01 -24.51 -46.28
CA ASN A 232 -1.10 -24.29 -47.19
C ASN A 232 -1.31 -25.57 -48.03
N LEU A 233 -2.52 -26.12 -48.03
CA LEU A 233 -2.81 -27.38 -48.72
C LEU A 233 -2.87 -27.22 -50.25
N ASN A 234 -3.15 -26.02 -50.76
CA ASN A 234 -3.18 -25.75 -52.20
C ASN A 234 -1.78 -25.55 -52.78
N SER A 235 -0.94 -24.74 -52.13
CA SER A 235 0.40 -24.40 -52.64
C SER A 235 1.53 -25.24 -52.05
N GLN A 236 1.26 -26.05 -51.03
CA GLN A 236 2.22 -26.84 -50.27
C GLN A 236 3.31 -26.02 -49.55
N ARG A 237 3.20 -24.69 -49.53
CA ARG A 237 4.14 -23.78 -48.85
C ARG A 237 3.83 -23.68 -47.36
N VAL A 238 4.88 -23.55 -46.55
CA VAL A 238 4.77 -23.27 -45.12
C VAL A 238 4.83 -21.77 -44.90
N ILE A 239 3.83 -21.25 -44.18
CA ILE A 239 3.70 -19.83 -43.85
C ILE A 239 3.57 -19.65 -42.34
N LYS A 240 3.91 -18.46 -41.84
CA LYS A 240 3.64 -18.08 -40.45
C LYS A 240 2.33 -17.30 -40.42
N ALA A 241 1.38 -17.75 -39.61
CA ALA A 241 0.06 -17.14 -39.48
C ALA A 241 -0.27 -16.95 -37.99
N GLN A 242 -0.97 -15.88 -37.67
CA GLN A 242 -1.45 -15.61 -36.31
C GLN A 242 -2.78 -16.32 -36.08
N VAL A 243 -2.93 -16.99 -34.95
CA VAL A 243 -4.18 -17.67 -34.59
C VAL A 243 -5.23 -16.65 -34.17
N THR A 244 -6.38 -16.64 -34.84
CA THR A 244 -7.45 -15.65 -34.60
C THR A 244 -8.70 -16.25 -33.96
N ALA A 245 -8.98 -17.53 -34.22
CA ALA A 245 -10.05 -18.30 -33.59
C ALA A 245 -9.70 -19.80 -33.63
N PRO A 246 -10.42 -20.67 -32.90
CA PRO A 246 -10.26 -22.11 -33.06
C PRO A 246 -10.41 -22.52 -34.54
N GLY A 247 -9.39 -23.18 -35.09
CA GLY A 247 -9.35 -23.58 -36.50
C GLY A 247 -9.16 -22.44 -37.52
N GLN A 248 -8.89 -21.21 -37.09
CA GLN A 248 -8.69 -20.05 -37.99
C GLN A 248 -7.37 -19.34 -37.71
N VAL A 249 -6.67 -19.00 -38.79
CA VAL A 249 -5.41 -18.29 -38.74
C VAL A 249 -5.40 -17.14 -39.76
N GLU A 250 -4.75 -16.03 -39.44
CA GLU A 250 -4.62 -14.87 -40.31
C GLU A 250 -3.17 -14.59 -40.67
N VAL A 251 -2.94 -14.16 -41.91
CA VAL A 251 -1.64 -13.71 -42.41
C VAL A 251 -1.78 -12.27 -42.86
N SER A 252 -0.97 -11.39 -42.26
CA SER A 252 -0.75 -10.03 -42.75
C SER A 252 0.10 -10.11 -44.03
N MET A 253 -0.49 -9.67 -45.15
CA MET A 253 0.21 -9.57 -46.45
C MET A 253 0.96 -8.25 -46.58
#